data_AF-A0A7V6I483-F1
#
_entry.id   AF-A0A7V6I483-F1
#
_cell.length_a   1.000
_cell.length_b   1.000
_cell.length_c   1.000
_cell.angle_alpha   90.00
_cell.angle_beta   90.00
_cell.angle_gamma   90.00
#
_symmetry.space_group_name_H-M   'P 1'
#
loop_
_entity.id
_entity.type
_entity.pdbx_description
1 polymer ?
#
loop_
_entity_poly.entity_id
_entity_poly.type
_entity_poly.pdbx_seq_one_letter_code
_entity_poly.pdbx_strand_id
1 'polypeptide(L)'
;MFGAVLVSGPRQVGKSTMIEKVLSEFASVRRVTFDDQLLLLSALEQPDTFLKDNPPPLFIDEVQRAPKLFYHIKQVLDKDKKKGQFYLSGSQQFDLMEGVSESLSGRIGLVNLLPLSLREQNMISYDAPFLPTNRYFEERGKVAKSVDYEFLWKTIQRGSLPEMVVEEHFDWQLYYGSYVGTYIDRDVKKLAQVADEMKFTRFMTVVASYNGQLLNVASLARDVGVSQPTAERWLSILVSSNIVYLLEPYYNNLINRAIKTPKL
;
A
#
# COMPACT_ATOMS: atom_id res chain seq x y z
N MET A 1 -14.34 -3.51 15.35
CA MET A 1 -13.92 -2.13 15.07
C MET A 1 -12.84 -1.76 16.08
N PHE A 2 -11.71 -1.27 15.58
CA PHE A 2 -10.45 -1.09 16.30
C PHE A 2 -10.41 0.26 17.03
N GLY A 3 -9.45 0.43 17.95
CA GLY A 3 -9.20 1.71 18.63
C GLY A 3 -8.62 2.76 17.69
N ALA A 4 -7.73 2.31 16.81
CA ALA A 4 -7.17 3.10 15.72
C ALA A 4 -7.41 2.45 14.35
N VAL A 5 -7.38 3.23 13.28
CA VAL A 5 -7.36 2.74 11.90
C VAL A 5 -6.20 3.41 11.16
N LEU A 6 -5.38 2.64 10.46
CA LEU A 6 -4.32 3.15 9.58
C LEU A 6 -4.66 2.87 8.13
N VAL A 7 -4.74 3.94 7.34
CA VAL A 7 -4.85 3.87 5.88
C VAL A 7 -3.44 3.98 5.30
N SER A 8 -2.97 2.87 4.74
CA SER A 8 -1.68 2.77 4.04
C SER A 8 -1.91 2.55 2.54
N GLY A 9 -0.87 2.69 1.74
CA GLY A 9 -0.90 2.37 0.32
C GLY A 9 0.10 3.19 -0.48
N PRO A 10 0.28 2.90 -1.78
CA PRO A 10 1.25 3.60 -2.62
C PRO A 10 0.97 5.10 -2.75
N ARG A 11 1.97 5.89 -3.14
CA ARG A 11 1.77 7.31 -3.44
C ARG A 11 0.77 7.49 -4.58
N GLN A 12 0.02 8.60 -4.55
CA GLN A 12 -0.92 9.01 -5.60
C GLN A 12 -2.11 8.06 -5.89
N VAL A 13 -2.41 7.08 -5.04
CA VAL A 13 -3.62 6.23 -5.15
C VAL A 13 -4.92 6.92 -4.68
N GLY A 14 -4.88 8.22 -4.39
CA GLY A 14 -6.07 8.98 -3.94
C GLY A 14 -6.35 8.90 -2.43
N LYS A 15 -5.38 8.48 -1.60
CA LYS A 15 -5.54 8.40 -0.13
C LYS A 15 -6.07 9.69 0.47
N SER A 16 -5.40 10.82 0.22
CA SER A 16 -5.77 12.12 0.80
C SER A 16 -7.17 12.54 0.37
N THR A 17 -7.54 12.32 -0.90
CA THR A 17 -8.88 12.60 -1.44
C THR A 17 -9.96 11.72 -0.79
N MET A 18 -9.70 10.42 -0.62
CA MET A 18 -10.61 9.50 0.06
C MET A 18 -10.81 9.94 1.52
N ILE A 19 -9.71 10.23 2.21
CA ILE A 19 -9.73 10.67 3.60
C ILE A 19 -10.51 11.98 3.75
N GLU A 20 -10.27 12.96 2.89
CA GLU A 20 -10.97 14.25 2.94
C GLU A 20 -12.47 14.09 2.77
N LYS A 21 -12.91 13.28 1.78
CA LYS A 21 -14.32 12.97 1.57
C LYS A 21 -14.94 12.28 2.78
N VAL A 22 -14.28 11.25 3.31
CA VAL A 22 -14.76 10.51 4.48
C VAL A 22 -14.84 11.42 5.70
N LEU A 23 -13.79 12.20 5.99
CA LEU A 23 -13.77 13.12 7.14
C LEU A 23 -14.81 14.23 7.02
N SER A 24 -15.16 14.68 5.81
CA SER A 24 -16.23 15.67 5.61
C SER A 24 -17.61 15.17 6.06
N GLU A 25 -17.82 13.85 6.07
CA GLU A 25 -19.03 13.22 6.61
C GLU A 25 -18.99 13.12 8.14
N PHE A 26 -17.79 13.19 8.76
CA PHE A 26 -17.58 13.15 10.20
C PHE A 26 -17.20 14.53 10.76
N ALA A 27 -18.21 15.38 10.99
CA ALA A 27 -18.04 16.76 11.45
C ALA A 27 -17.23 16.96 12.77
N SER A 28 -16.93 15.90 13.52
CA SER A 28 -16.25 15.95 14.82
C SER A 28 -14.78 15.52 14.83
N VAL A 29 -14.21 15.09 13.69
CA VAL A 29 -12.82 14.60 13.66
C VAL A 29 -11.86 15.73 13.29
N ARG A 30 -10.94 16.06 14.21
CA ARG A 30 -9.87 17.03 13.91
C ARG A 30 -8.84 16.40 13.00
N ARG A 31 -8.36 17.15 12.00
CA ARG A 31 -7.26 16.75 11.12
C ARG A 31 -5.95 17.47 11.50
N VAL A 32 -4.88 16.71 11.63
CA VAL A 32 -3.51 17.19 11.75
C VAL A 32 -2.68 16.56 10.63
N THR A 33 -1.77 17.34 10.04
CA THR A 33 -0.78 16.83 9.08
C THR A 33 0.62 17.11 9.58
N PHE A 34 1.52 16.14 9.44
CA PHE A 34 2.93 16.33 9.73
C PHE A 34 3.73 16.94 8.57
N ASP A 35 3.06 17.36 7.50
CA ASP A 35 3.62 18.33 6.57
C ASP A 35 3.75 19.72 7.18
N ASP A 36 2.96 20.03 8.21
CA ASP A 36 3.19 21.18 9.08
C ASP A 36 4.36 20.89 10.03
N GLN A 37 5.46 21.63 9.84
CA GLN A 37 6.70 21.46 10.59
C GLN A 37 6.53 21.73 12.09
N LEU A 38 5.65 22.67 12.48
CA LEU A 38 5.42 23.00 13.90
C LEU A 38 4.70 21.84 14.61
N LEU A 39 3.68 21.28 13.96
CA LEU A 39 2.95 20.12 14.48
C LEU A 39 3.83 18.88 14.55
N LEU A 40 4.68 18.67 13.54
CA LEU A 40 5.66 17.59 13.55
C LEU A 40 6.67 17.73 14.70
N LEU A 41 7.25 18.91 14.90
CA LEU A 41 8.19 19.15 15.99
C LEU A 41 7.52 18.93 17.35
N SER A 42 6.29 19.43 17.53
CA SER A 42 5.50 19.18 18.73
C SER A 42 5.30 17.68 19.00
N ALA A 43 4.95 16.90 17.98
CA ALA A 43 4.79 15.45 18.11
C ALA A 43 6.10 14.70 18.37
N LEU A 44 7.24 15.18 17.85
CA LEU A 44 8.55 14.55 18.04
C LEU A 44 9.17 14.85 19.41
N GLU A 45 9.06 16.09 19.89
CA GLU A 45 9.67 16.55 21.13
C GLU A 45 8.77 16.33 22.34
N GLN A 46 7.45 16.55 22.19
CA GLN A 46 6.47 16.51 23.28
C GLN A 46 5.18 15.76 22.90
N PRO A 47 5.27 14.45 22.58
CA PRO A 47 4.13 13.67 22.10
C PRO A 47 2.92 13.64 23.07
N ASP A 48 3.16 13.61 24.38
CA ASP A 48 2.07 13.63 25.37
C ASP A 48 1.31 14.97 25.38
N THR A 49 2.02 16.08 25.24
CA THR A 49 1.40 17.42 25.13
C THR A 49 0.64 17.54 23.82
N PHE A 50 1.25 17.11 22.71
CA PHE A 50 0.61 17.09 21.40
C PHE A 50 -0.74 16.36 21.41
N LEU A 51 -0.84 15.19 22.06
CA LEU A 51 -2.09 14.42 22.17
C LEU A 51 -3.10 15.05 23.13
N LYS A 52 -2.67 15.85 24.11
CA LYS A 52 -3.58 16.62 24.98
C LYS A 52 -4.17 17.82 24.24
N ASP A 53 -3.36 18.51 23.44
CA ASP A 53 -3.79 19.65 22.63
C ASP A 53 -4.67 19.20 21.45
N ASN A 54 -4.50 17.95 21.02
CA ASN A 54 -5.27 17.31 19.95
C ASN A 54 -5.95 16.02 20.47
N PRO A 55 -7.03 16.15 21.27
CA PRO A 55 -7.71 14.99 21.82
C PRO A 55 -8.46 14.19 20.73
N PRO A 56 -8.64 12.87 20.92
CA PRO A 56 -9.49 12.05 20.07
C PRO A 56 -10.95 12.54 19.96
N PRO A 57 -11.65 12.32 18.83
CA PRO A 57 -11.19 11.61 17.64
C PRO A 57 -10.25 12.46 16.77
N LEU A 58 -9.08 11.91 16.44
CA LEU A 58 -8.00 12.63 15.76
C LEU A 58 -7.56 11.89 14.50
N PHE A 59 -7.47 12.63 13.40
CA PHE A 59 -6.81 12.20 12.17
C PHE A 59 -5.38 12.75 12.11
N ILE A 60 -4.39 11.89 11.86
CA ILE A 60 -2.98 12.26 11.71
C ILE A 60 -2.49 11.80 10.33
N ASP A 61 -2.13 12.76 9.49
CA ASP A 61 -1.52 12.53 8.18
C ASP A 61 0.00 12.36 8.27
N GLU A 62 0.55 11.51 7.40
CA GLU A 62 1.99 11.19 7.31
C GLU A 62 2.61 10.78 8.67
N VAL A 63 1.91 9.92 9.43
CA VAL A 63 2.30 9.51 10.80
C VAL A 63 3.69 8.87 10.87
N GLN A 64 4.20 8.30 9.77
CA GLN A 64 5.56 7.76 9.70
C GLN A 64 6.65 8.78 9.99
N ARG A 65 6.36 10.09 9.87
CA ARG A 65 7.31 11.15 10.21
C ARG A 65 7.54 11.26 11.72
N ALA A 66 6.64 10.72 12.54
CA ALA A 66 6.78 10.68 14.01
C ALA A 66 6.51 9.26 14.59
N PRO A 67 7.39 8.26 14.34
CA PRO A 67 7.15 6.87 14.76
C PRO A 67 6.97 6.69 16.27
N LYS A 68 7.65 7.51 17.08
CA LYS A 68 7.54 7.48 18.55
C LYS A 68 6.10 7.71 19.04
N LEU A 69 5.28 8.41 18.25
CA LEU A 69 3.90 8.71 18.59
C LEU A 69 3.03 7.45 18.71
N PHE A 70 3.37 6.35 18.03
CA PHE A 70 2.63 5.10 18.14
C PHE A 70 2.57 4.56 19.58
N TYR A 71 3.65 4.72 20.34
CA TYR A 71 3.70 4.32 21.74
C TYR A 71 2.73 5.14 22.61
N HIS A 72 2.64 6.45 22.38
CA HIS A 72 1.74 7.33 23.14
C HIS A 72 0.27 7.11 22.75
N ILE A 73 0.00 6.90 21.45
CA ILE A 73 -1.34 6.49 20.97
C ILE A 73 -1.78 5.21 21.66
N LYS A 74 -0.89 4.21 21.79
CA LYS A 74 -1.18 2.96 22.52
C LYS A 74 -1.63 3.23 23.95
N GLN A 75 -0.91 4.08 24.68
CA GLN A 75 -1.26 4.42 26.07
C GLN A 75 -2.66 5.02 26.18
N VAL A 76 -3.04 5.91 25.26
CA VAL A 76 -4.40 6.49 25.23
C VAL A 76 -5.46 5.42 24.94
N LEU A 77 -5.22 4.57 23.92
CA LEU A 77 -6.13 3.49 23.55
C LEU A 77 -6.34 2.47 24.68
N ASP A 78 -5.27 2.13 25.41
CA ASP A 78 -5.32 1.18 26.53
C ASP A 78 -6.10 1.73 27.72
N LYS A 79 -6.05 3.05 27.95
CA LYS A 79 -6.75 3.72 29.04
C LYS A 79 -8.25 3.84 28.78
N ASP A 80 -8.64 4.33 27.60
CA ASP A 80 -10.05 4.64 27.31
C ASP A 80 -10.83 3.45 26.75
N LYS A 81 -10.15 2.51 26.07
CA LYS A 81 -10.74 1.34 25.39
C LYS A 81 -11.90 1.67 24.45
N LYS A 82 -12.00 2.93 24.00
CA LYS A 82 -12.99 3.39 23.03
C LYS A 82 -12.51 3.06 21.62
N LYS A 83 -13.47 2.85 20.73
CA LYS A 83 -13.21 2.56 19.30
C LYS A 83 -13.21 3.86 18.51
N GLY A 84 -12.45 3.90 17.40
CA GLY A 84 -12.42 5.06 16.50
C GLY A 84 -11.82 6.32 17.12
N GLN A 85 -10.81 6.17 17.99
CA GLN A 85 -10.14 7.32 18.61
C GLN A 85 -9.09 7.94 17.69
N PHE A 86 -8.41 7.12 16.88
CA PHE A 86 -7.35 7.59 16.00
C PHE A 86 -7.52 7.08 14.58
N TYR A 87 -7.29 7.97 13.62
CA TYR A 87 -7.26 7.69 12.20
C TYR A 87 -5.90 8.16 11.69
N LEU A 88 -5.16 7.25 11.07
CA LEU A 88 -3.77 7.49 10.69
C LEU A 88 -3.65 7.28 9.18
N SER A 89 -2.78 8.03 8.53
CA SER A 89 -2.34 7.74 7.17
C SER A 89 -0.83 7.84 7.04
N GLY A 90 -0.33 7.15 6.02
CA GLY A 90 1.06 7.30 5.62
C GLY A 90 1.33 6.72 4.25
N SER A 91 2.32 7.31 3.59
CA SER A 91 2.72 6.98 2.23
C SER A 91 3.87 5.96 2.15
N GLN A 92 4.58 5.73 3.27
CA GLN A 92 5.75 4.84 3.33
C GLN A 92 5.42 3.60 4.17
N GLN A 93 5.03 2.50 3.53
CA GLN A 93 4.52 1.32 4.23
C GLN A 93 5.58 0.62 5.10
N PHE A 94 6.86 0.65 4.72
CA PHE A 94 7.93 -0.02 5.49
C PHE A 94 8.11 0.58 6.89
N ASP A 95 8.45 1.87 6.96
CA ASP A 95 8.68 2.58 8.23
C ASP A 95 7.42 2.57 9.12
N LEU A 96 6.23 2.57 8.51
CA LEU A 96 4.96 2.47 9.23
C LEU A 96 4.79 1.10 9.91
N MET A 97 5.07 0.01 9.19
CA MET A 97 4.74 -1.33 9.67
C MET A 97 5.67 -1.79 10.79
N GLU A 98 6.92 -1.30 10.85
CA GLU A 98 7.83 -1.55 11.97
C GLU A 98 7.27 -0.96 13.27
N GLY A 99 7.01 0.36 13.30
CA GLY A 99 6.51 1.04 14.50
C GLY A 99 5.10 0.58 14.93
N VAL A 100 4.24 0.25 13.96
CA VAL A 100 2.89 -0.27 14.24
C VAL A 100 2.93 -1.67 14.87
N SER A 101 3.80 -2.55 14.38
CA SER A 101 3.90 -3.93 14.87
C SER A 101 4.38 -3.98 16.32
N GLU A 102 5.30 -3.10 16.70
CA GLU A 102 5.81 -3.00 18.07
C GLU A 102 4.79 -2.43 19.06
N SER A 103 4.06 -1.38 18.66
CA SER A 103 3.28 -0.56 19.61
C SER A 103 1.77 -0.78 19.53
N LEU A 104 1.20 -1.05 18.35
CA LEU A 104 -0.26 -1.00 18.12
C LEU A 104 -0.88 -2.33 17.70
N SER A 105 -0.13 -3.44 17.76
CA SER A 105 -0.65 -4.78 17.46
C SER A 105 -1.92 -5.10 18.27
N GLY A 106 -2.94 -5.59 17.56
CA GLY A 106 -4.28 -5.92 18.09
C GLY A 106 -5.20 -4.72 18.36
N ARG A 107 -4.72 -3.48 18.26
CA ARG A 107 -5.48 -2.25 18.57
C ARG A 107 -5.78 -1.40 17.34
N ILE A 108 -5.11 -1.69 16.24
CA ILE A 108 -5.21 -0.97 14.98
C ILE A 108 -5.83 -1.84 13.89
N GLY A 109 -6.74 -1.25 13.13
CA GLY A 109 -7.22 -1.81 11.87
C GLY A 109 -6.34 -1.29 10.73
N LEU A 110 -5.84 -2.20 9.90
CA LEU A 110 -5.06 -1.82 8.71
C LEU A 110 -5.98 -1.82 7.49
N VAL A 111 -5.97 -0.71 6.75
CA VAL A 111 -6.62 -0.58 5.46
C VAL A 111 -5.54 -0.25 4.44
N ASN A 112 -5.37 -1.11 3.44
CA ASN A 112 -4.46 -0.86 2.33
C ASN A 112 -5.26 -0.33 1.14
N LEU A 113 -5.07 0.94 0.79
CA LEU A 113 -5.69 1.54 -0.38
C LEU A 113 -4.81 1.29 -1.61
N LEU A 114 -5.36 0.55 -2.56
CA LEU A 114 -4.71 0.24 -3.83
C LEU A 114 -5.19 1.23 -4.92
N PRO A 115 -4.52 1.26 -6.08
CA PRO A 115 -5.01 1.97 -7.26
C PRO A 115 -6.40 1.48 -7.69
N LEU A 116 -7.04 2.22 -8.60
CA LEU A 116 -8.40 1.94 -9.05
C LEU A 116 -8.50 0.55 -9.68
N SER A 117 -9.38 -0.28 -9.13
CA SER A 117 -9.74 -1.56 -9.72
C SER A 117 -10.43 -1.36 -11.07
N LEU A 118 -10.37 -2.38 -11.93
CA LEU A 118 -11.13 -2.38 -13.19
C LEU A 118 -12.63 -2.15 -12.95
N ARG A 119 -13.16 -2.60 -11.80
CA ARG A 119 -14.55 -2.36 -11.40
C ARG A 119 -14.84 -0.87 -11.24
N GLU A 120 -13.98 -0.15 -10.53
CA GLU A 120 -14.12 1.29 -10.28
C GLU A 120 -13.94 2.09 -11.57
N GLN A 121 -12.94 1.75 -12.39
CA GLN A 121 -12.73 2.40 -13.69
C GLN A 121 -13.94 2.23 -14.62
N ASN A 122 -14.60 1.07 -14.56
CA ASN A 122 -15.78 0.76 -15.36
C ASN A 122 -17.10 1.19 -14.69
N MET A 123 -17.06 1.86 -13.53
CA MET A 123 -18.24 2.30 -12.79
C MET A 123 -19.24 1.16 -12.51
N ILE A 124 -18.73 -0.02 -12.20
CA ILE A 124 -19.55 -1.19 -11.86
C ILE A 124 -19.85 -1.14 -10.36
N SER A 125 -21.14 -1.07 -9.99
CA SER A 125 -21.60 -0.94 -8.61
C SER A 125 -21.60 -2.25 -7.80
N TYR A 126 -21.36 -3.40 -8.43
CA TYR A 126 -21.37 -4.69 -7.73
C TYR A 126 -20.12 -4.88 -6.87
N ASP A 127 -20.29 -4.76 -5.56
CA ASP A 127 -19.22 -4.74 -4.56
C ASP A 127 -19.19 -5.94 -3.62
N ALA A 128 -19.99 -6.97 -3.90
CA ALA A 128 -20.05 -8.18 -3.08
C ALA A 128 -18.66 -8.84 -2.96
N PRO A 129 -18.28 -9.35 -1.77
CA PRO A 129 -17.04 -10.08 -1.58
C PRO A 129 -16.94 -11.29 -2.51
N PHE A 130 -15.75 -11.53 -3.07
CA PHE A 130 -15.53 -12.66 -3.96
C PHE A 130 -15.74 -13.98 -3.22
N LEU A 131 -16.73 -14.74 -3.68
CA LEU A 131 -16.96 -16.13 -3.29
C LEU A 131 -17.02 -16.97 -4.57
N PRO A 132 -16.16 -17.98 -4.75
CA PRO A 132 -16.10 -18.79 -5.97
C PRO A 132 -17.30 -19.75 -6.05
N THR A 133 -18.50 -19.19 -6.21
CA THR A 133 -19.79 -19.89 -6.25
C THR A 133 -20.52 -19.51 -7.53
N ASN A 134 -21.34 -20.42 -8.06
CA ASN A 134 -22.14 -20.14 -9.26
C ASN A 134 -23.02 -18.90 -9.09
N ARG A 135 -23.63 -18.75 -7.91
CA ARG A 135 -24.43 -17.57 -7.55
C ARG A 135 -23.64 -16.26 -7.72
N TYR A 136 -22.41 -16.20 -7.22
CA TYR A 136 -21.58 -15.01 -7.37
C TYR A 136 -21.30 -14.70 -8.85
N PHE A 137 -20.97 -15.72 -9.65
CA PHE A 137 -20.72 -15.52 -11.08
C PHE A 137 -21.98 -15.08 -11.84
N GLU A 138 -23.15 -15.63 -11.50
CA GLU A 138 -24.44 -15.24 -12.09
C GLU A 138 -24.81 -13.79 -11.74
N GLU A 139 -24.67 -13.39 -10.48
CA GLU A 139 -24.97 -12.01 -10.04
C GLU A 139 -24.00 -11.01 -10.64
N ARG A 140 -22.68 -11.30 -10.60
CA ARG A 140 -21.65 -10.45 -11.20
C ARG A 140 -21.79 -10.35 -12.72
N GLY A 141 -22.14 -11.45 -13.38
CA GLY A 141 -22.31 -11.51 -14.83
C GLY A 141 -23.38 -10.57 -15.36
N LYS A 142 -24.43 -10.27 -14.57
CA LYS A 142 -25.50 -9.33 -14.95
C LYS A 142 -25.04 -7.89 -15.13
N VAL A 143 -23.96 -7.50 -14.45
CA VAL A 143 -23.41 -6.13 -14.48
C VAL A 143 -22.02 -6.06 -15.11
N ALA A 144 -21.49 -7.20 -15.57
CA ALA A 144 -20.18 -7.27 -16.19
C ALA A 144 -20.21 -6.51 -17.52
N LYS A 145 -19.27 -5.58 -17.69
CA LYS A 145 -19.06 -4.90 -18.97
C LYS A 145 -18.05 -5.69 -19.81
N SER A 146 -18.32 -5.79 -21.10
CA SER A 146 -17.31 -6.29 -22.05
C SER A 146 -16.15 -5.31 -22.07
N VAL A 147 -14.94 -5.83 -21.89
CA VAL A 147 -13.71 -5.06 -21.98
C VAL A 147 -13.11 -5.35 -23.36
N ASP A 148 -12.93 -4.31 -24.17
CA ASP A 148 -12.27 -4.46 -25.47
C ASP A 148 -10.73 -4.58 -25.31
N TYR A 149 -10.09 -5.04 -26.37
CA TYR A 149 -8.64 -5.27 -26.37
C TYR A 149 -7.84 -3.97 -26.22
N GLU A 150 -8.30 -2.87 -26.80
CA GLU A 150 -7.59 -1.59 -26.77
C GLU A 150 -7.57 -0.99 -25.36
N PHE A 151 -8.72 -1.02 -24.68
CA PHE A 151 -8.87 -0.63 -23.29
C PHE A 151 -7.98 -1.49 -22.40
N LEU A 152 -7.99 -2.82 -22.59
CA LEU A 152 -7.18 -3.73 -21.79
C LEU A 152 -5.69 -3.44 -21.98
N TRP A 153 -5.26 -3.27 -23.23
CA TRP A 153 -3.89 -2.91 -23.57
C TRP A 153 -3.46 -1.58 -22.93
N LYS A 154 -4.30 -0.53 -23.06
CA LYS A 154 -4.07 0.78 -22.44
C LYS A 154 -3.97 0.66 -20.92
N THR A 155 -4.86 -0.09 -20.28
CA THR A 155 -4.87 -0.28 -18.83
C THR A 155 -3.63 -1.01 -18.34
N ILE A 156 -3.16 -2.03 -19.05
CA ILE A 156 -1.94 -2.77 -18.70
C ILE A 156 -0.70 -1.84 -18.75
N GLN A 157 -0.59 -0.99 -19.78
CA GLN A 157 0.56 -0.09 -19.96
C GLN A 157 0.53 1.12 -19.02
N ARG A 158 -0.65 1.73 -18.86
CA ARG A 158 -0.83 2.96 -18.07
C ARG A 158 -1.03 2.68 -16.58
N GLY A 159 -1.35 1.45 -16.22
CA GLY A 159 -1.73 1.08 -14.86
C GLY A 159 -3.07 1.67 -14.43
N SER A 160 -3.27 1.70 -13.12
CA SER A 160 -4.56 1.97 -12.47
C SER A 160 -4.55 3.19 -11.53
N LEU A 161 -3.50 4.01 -11.56
CA LEU A 161 -3.44 5.21 -10.73
C LEU A 161 -4.56 6.19 -11.15
N PRO A 162 -5.24 6.85 -10.20
CA PRO A 162 -6.35 7.75 -10.52
C PRO A 162 -6.03 8.78 -11.61
N GLU A 163 -4.88 9.46 -11.52
CA GLU A 163 -4.45 10.45 -12.50
C GLU A 163 -4.22 9.82 -13.89
N MET A 164 -3.66 8.61 -13.95
CA MET A 164 -3.47 7.85 -15.20
C MET A 164 -4.77 7.42 -15.85
N VAL A 165 -5.82 7.22 -15.07
CA VAL A 165 -7.15 6.80 -15.56
C VAL A 165 -7.94 8.01 -16.06
N VAL A 166 -7.85 9.15 -15.37
CA VAL A 166 -8.63 10.35 -15.67
C VAL A 166 -8.05 11.14 -16.84
N GLU A 167 -6.73 11.32 -16.88
CA GLU A 167 -6.09 12.19 -17.86
C GLU A 167 -5.73 11.44 -19.14
N GLU A 168 -6.53 11.58 -20.21
CA GLU A 168 -6.35 10.78 -21.44
C GLU A 168 -4.94 10.91 -22.07
N HIS A 169 -4.37 12.12 -22.08
CA HIS A 169 -3.11 12.43 -22.77
C HIS A 169 -1.89 12.50 -21.83
N PHE A 170 -1.93 11.74 -20.74
CA PHE A 170 -0.85 11.71 -19.75
C PHE A 170 0.40 10.99 -20.28
N ASP A 171 1.58 11.62 -20.13
CA ASP A 171 2.88 10.99 -20.45
C ASP A 171 3.29 10.00 -19.34
N TRP A 172 2.67 8.83 -19.39
CA TRP A 172 2.88 7.75 -18.42
C TRP A 172 4.31 7.19 -18.48
N GLN A 173 4.98 7.26 -19.63
CA GLN A 173 6.37 6.79 -19.78
C GLN A 173 7.32 7.68 -19.00
N LEU A 174 7.23 9.00 -19.17
CA LEU A 174 8.03 9.96 -18.42
C LEU A 174 7.75 9.86 -16.92
N TYR A 175 6.49 9.73 -16.54
CA TYR A 175 6.10 9.58 -15.14
C TYR A 175 6.66 8.31 -14.53
N TYR A 176 6.49 7.13 -15.15
CA TYR A 176 7.00 5.89 -14.57
C TYR A 176 8.53 5.84 -14.57
N GLY A 177 9.19 6.42 -15.58
CA GLY A 177 10.64 6.62 -15.57
C GLY A 177 11.10 7.45 -14.37
N SER A 178 10.42 8.57 -14.10
CA SER A 178 10.71 9.45 -12.95
C SER A 178 10.37 8.78 -11.61
N TYR A 179 9.25 8.06 -11.55
CA TYR A 179 8.81 7.31 -10.37
C TYR A 179 9.83 6.24 -9.98
N VAL A 180 10.26 5.41 -10.95
CA VAL A 180 11.27 4.37 -10.73
C VAL A 180 12.60 4.97 -10.27
N GLY A 181 13.07 6.04 -10.94
CA GLY A 181 14.31 6.71 -10.54
C GLY A 181 14.27 7.22 -9.10
N THR A 182 13.21 7.97 -8.76
CA THR A 182 13.06 8.52 -7.40
C THR A 182 12.82 7.45 -6.32
N TYR A 183 12.14 6.35 -6.66
CA TYR A 183 11.97 5.20 -5.78
C TYR A 183 13.32 4.51 -5.47
N ILE A 184 14.15 4.28 -6.49
CA ILE A 184 15.48 3.69 -6.33
C ILE A 184 16.34 4.60 -5.44
N ASP A 185 16.34 5.91 -5.73
CA ASP A 185 17.13 6.88 -4.99
C ASP A 185 16.72 7.03 -3.52
N ARG A 186 15.41 7.02 -3.22
CA ARG A 186 14.92 7.30 -1.86
C ARG A 186 14.72 6.06 -1.02
N ASP A 187 14.05 5.06 -1.58
CA ASP A 187 13.51 3.95 -0.82
C ASP A 187 14.47 2.75 -0.88
N VAL A 188 15.02 2.44 -2.07
CA VAL A 188 15.93 1.29 -2.24
C VAL A 188 17.30 1.54 -1.62
N LYS A 189 17.87 2.75 -1.77
CA LYS A 189 19.15 3.11 -1.15
C LYS A 189 19.14 2.94 0.37
N LYS A 190 18.05 3.34 1.02
CA LYS A 190 17.87 3.18 2.47
C LYS A 190 17.68 1.72 2.88
N LEU A 191 16.85 0.97 2.16
CA LEU A 191 16.37 -0.35 2.59
C LEU A 191 17.32 -1.50 2.26
N ALA A 192 17.98 -1.44 1.10
CA ALA A 192 18.73 -2.59 0.60
C ALA A 192 20.25 -2.42 0.67
N GLN A 193 20.76 -1.25 1.12
CA GLN A 193 22.19 -0.92 1.07
C GLN A 193 22.79 -1.32 -0.28
N VAL A 194 22.02 -1.15 -1.35
CA VAL A 194 22.41 -1.62 -2.67
C VAL A 194 23.56 -0.76 -3.12
N ALA A 195 24.76 -1.33 -3.11
CA ALA A 195 25.95 -0.66 -3.64
C ALA A 195 25.85 -0.43 -5.16
N ASP A 196 24.94 -1.14 -5.85
CA ASP A 196 24.82 -1.16 -7.31
C ASP A 196 23.36 -0.96 -7.78
N GLU A 197 22.96 0.31 -7.92
CA GLU A 197 21.63 0.73 -8.41
C GLU A 197 21.30 0.15 -9.80
N MET A 198 22.32 -0.06 -10.63
CA MET A 198 22.16 -0.61 -11.97
C MET A 198 21.72 -2.08 -11.90
N LYS A 199 22.29 -2.88 -10.98
CA LYS A 199 21.81 -4.26 -10.75
C LYS A 199 20.39 -4.30 -10.23
N PHE A 200 20.00 -3.38 -9.34
CA PHE A 200 18.62 -3.34 -8.85
C PHE A 200 17.64 -2.95 -9.97
N THR A 201 17.99 -1.97 -10.79
CA THR A 201 17.18 -1.59 -11.96
C THR A 201 16.99 -2.78 -12.90
N ARG A 202 18.07 -3.50 -13.22
CA ARG A 202 18.00 -4.75 -14.02
C ARG A 202 17.14 -5.80 -13.34
N PHE A 203 17.25 -5.96 -12.02
CA PHE A 203 16.40 -6.88 -11.27
C PHE A 203 14.93 -6.57 -11.42
N MET A 204 14.53 -5.29 -11.32
CA MET A 204 13.13 -4.91 -11.56
C MET A 204 12.68 -5.23 -12.99
N THR A 205 13.53 -4.99 -13.99
CA THR A 205 13.23 -5.33 -15.39
C THR A 205 13.06 -6.84 -15.59
N VAL A 206 13.94 -7.65 -15.02
CA VAL A 206 13.84 -9.11 -15.09
C VAL A 206 12.55 -9.55 -14.40
N VAL A 207 12.28 -9.09 -13.18
CA VAL A 207 11.04 -9.38 -12.45
C VAL A 207 9.80 -9.04 -13.28
N ALA A 208 9.77 -7.88 -13.94
CA ALA A 208 8.64 -7.50 -14.80
C ALA A 208 8.39 -8.46 -15.97
N SER A 209 9.43 -9.13 -16.50
CA SER A 209 9.28 -10.13 -17.57
C SER A 209 8.67 -11.47 -17.09
N TYR A 210 8.65 -11.72 -15.77
CA TYR A 210 8.07 -12.92 -15.17
C TYR A 210 6.60 -12.75 -14.73
N ASN A 211 5.94 -11.65 -15.11
CA ASN A 211 4.54 -11.39 -14.78
C ASN A 211 3.63 -12.56 -15.19
N GLY A 212 2.87 -13.10 -14.23
CA GLY A 212 1.95 -14.22 -14.39
C GLY A 212 2.59 -15.61 -14.34
N GLN A 213 3.91 -15.70 -14.16
CA GLN A 213 4.66 -16.95 -14.12
C GLN A 213 4.90 -17.44 -12.70
N LEU A 214 5.22 -18.74 -12.54
CA LEU A 214 5.62 -19.27 -11.24
C LEU A 214 6.97 -18.68 -10.82
N LEU A 215 7.04 -18.22 -9.57
CA LEU A 215 8.22 -17.58 -9.03
C LEU A 215 9.43 -18.54 -8.99
N ASN A 216 10.53 -18.15 -9.64
CA ASN A 216 11.80 -18.86 -9.55
C ASN A 216 12.93 -17.88 -9.20
N VAL A 217 13.18 -17.71 -7.90
CA VAL A 217 14.17 -16.73 -7.43
C VAL A 217 15.60 -17.08 -7.86
N ALA A 218 15.91 -18.37 -8.00
CA ALA A 218 17.22 -18.81 -8.48
C ALA A 218 17.48 -18.40 -9.94
N SER A 219 16.45 -18.40 -10.79
CA SER A 219 16.56 -17.85 -12.15
C SER A 219 16.74 -16.33 -12.13
N LEU A 220 15.90 -15.62 -11.37
CA LEU A 220 16.02 -14.15 -11.23
C LEU A 220 17.42 -13.73 -10.77
N ALA A 221 17.98 -14.42 -9.78
CA ALA A 221 19.32 -14.14 -9.26
C ALA A 221 20.42 -14.37 -10.31
N ARG A 222 20.30 -15.46 -11.09
CA ARG A 222 21.24 -15.82 -12.16
C ARG A 222 21.24 -14.80 -13.29
N ASP A 223 20.06 -14.38 -13.75
CA ASP A 223 19.91 -13.46 -14.87
C ASP A 223 20.45 -12.05 -14.54
N VAL A 224 20.40 -11.67 -13.27
CA VAL A 224 20.89 -10.37 -12.77
C VAL A 224 22.36 -10.44 -12.33
N GLY A 225 22.88 -11.63 -12.03
CA GLY A 225 24.25 -11.82 -11.53
C GLY A 225 24.41 -11.44 -10.05
N VAL A 226 23.44 -11.85 -9.22
CA VAL A 226 23.45 -11.67 -7.75
C VAL A 226 23.26 -13.01 -7.04
N SER A 227 23.53 -13.07 -5.74
CA SER A 227 23.23 -14.27 -4.95
C SER A 227 21.72 -14.44 -4.76
N GLN A 228 21.24 -15.67 -4.63
CA GLN A 228 19.82 -15.94 -4.37
C GLN A 228 19.29 -15.22 -3.12
N PRO A 229 19.98 -15.19 -1.96
CA PRO A 229 19.52 -14.42 -0.80
C PRO A 229 19.38 -12.92 -1.08
N THR A 230 20.22 -12.36 -1.96
CA THR A 230 20.09 -10.96 -2.39
C THR A 230 18.83 -10.75 -3.21
N ALA A 231 18.55 -11.63 -4.16
CA ALA A 231 17.32 -11.59 -4.95
C ALA A 231 16.06 -11.77 -4.10
N GLU A 232 16.08 -12.65 -3.09
CA GLU A 232 14.99 -12.82 -2.12
C GLU A 232 14.74 -11.54 -1.33
N ARG A 233 15.81 -10.90 -0.83
CA ARG A 233 15.71 -9.61 -0.13
C ARG A 233 15.15 -8.51 -1.03
N TRP A 234 15.64 -8.40 -2.27
CA TRP A 234 15.16 -7.39 -3.22
C TRP A 234 13.70 -7.62 -3.61
N LEU A 235 13.30 -8.87 -3.84
CA LEU A 235 11.91 -9.22 -4.10
C LEU A 235 11.01 -8.86 -2.92
N SER A 236 11.43 -9.15 -1.68
CA SER A 236 10.68 -8.77 -0.47
C SER A 236 10.46 -7.25 -0.39
N ILE A 237 11.45 -6.46 -0.79
CA ILE A 237 11.32 -4.99 -0.86
C ILE A 237 10.32 -4.56 -1.95
N LEU A 238 10.34 -5.19 -3.12
CA LEU A 238 9.35 -4.90 -4.17
C LEU A 238 7.92 -5.30 -3.75
N VAL A 239 7.78 -6.42 -3.03
CA VAL A 239 6.48 -6.88 -2.52
C VAL A 239 5.94 -5.92 -1.46
N SER A 240 6.74 -5.57 -0.45
CA SER A 240 6.24 -4.69 0.62
C SER A 240 6.15 -3.21 0.23
N SER A 241 6.70 -2.80 -0.93
CA SER A 241 6.40 -1.51 -1.57
C SER A 241 5.13 -1.53 -2.44
N ASN A 242 4.47 -2.68 -2.57
CA ASN A 242 3.39 -2.95 -3.52
C ASN A 242 3.78 -2.71 -5.00
N ILE A 243 5.06 -2.84 -5.35
CA ILE A 243 5.50 -2.85 -6.75
C ILE A 243 5.24 -4.23 -7.36
N VAL A 244 5.42 -5.29 -6.57
CA VAL A 244 5.16 -6.68 -6.96
C VAL A 244 4.08 -7.26 -6.06
N TYR A 245 3.22 -8.10 -6.63
CA TYR A 245 2.24 -8.86 -5.87
C TYR A 245 2.46 -10.36 -6.13
N LEU A 246 2.67 -11.14 -5.08
CA LEU A 246 2.75 -12.58 -5.20
C LEU A 246 1.36 -13.19 -5.02
N LEU A 247 0.84 -13.81 -6.07
CA LEU A 247 -0.43 -14.52 -6.04
C LEU A 247 -0.21 -15.91 -5.44
N GLU A 248 -0.59 -16.05 -4.17
CA GLU A 248 -0.50 -17.30 -3.43
C GLU A 248 -1.37 -18.40 -4.06
N PRO A 249 -0.93 -19.66 -4.00
CA PRO A 249 -1.63 -20.75 -4.66
C PRO A 249 -2.92 -21.14 -3.95
N TYR A 250 -3.94 -21.46 -4.74
CA TYR A 250 -5.21 -21.97 -4.23
C TYR A 250 -5.27 -23.51 -4.30
N TYR A 251 -5.28 -24.17 -3.15
CA TYR A 251 -5.39 -25.62 -3.00
C TYR A 251 -6.44 -26.01 -1.95
N ASN A 252 -6.93 -27.25 -1.90
CA ASN A 252 -7.80 -27.68 -0.78
C ASN A 252 -7.03 -27.88 0.53
N ASN A 253 -5.78 -28.33 0.42
CA ASN A 253 -4.89 -28.56 1.56
C ASN A 253 -4.23 -27.25 2.01
N LEU A 254 -4.34 -26.93 3.31
CA LEU A 254 -3.78 -25.70 3.90
C LEU A 254 -2.26 -25.61 3.81
N ILE A 255 -1.54 -26.73 3.99
CA ILE A 255 -0.08 -26.76 3.85
C ILE A 255 0.30 -26.44 2.41
N ASN A 256 -0.39 -27.03 1.42
CA ASN A 256 -0.11 -26.75 0.01
C ASN A 256 -0.36 -25.28 -0.36
N ARG A 257 -1.31 -24.58 0.28
CA ARG A 257 -1.48 -23.13 0.11
C ARG A 257 -0.29 -22.33 0.62
N ALA A 258 0.41 -22.83 1.63
CA ALA A 258 1.53 -22.13 2.28
C ALA A 258 2.90 -22.47 1.66
N ILE A 259 3.08 -23.68 1.09
CA ILE A 259 4.41 -24.15 0.63
C ILE A 259 4.57 -24.13 -0.89
N LYS A 260 3.48 -24.11 -1.65
CA LYS A 260 3.58 -24.17 -3.12
C LYS A 260 3.99 -22.81 -3.67
N THR A 261 4.72 -22.86 -4.78
CA THR A 261 5.29 -21.68 -5.41
C THR A 261 4.18 -20.71 -5.83
N PRO A 262 4.22 -19.44 -5.40
CA PRO A 262 3.28 -18.43 -5.84
C PRO A 262 3.56 -18.02 -7.29
N LYS A 263 2.61 -17.31 -7.90
CA LYS A 263 2.86 -16.60 -9.16
C LYS A 263 3.30 -15.17 -8.87
N LEU A 264 4.22 -14.68 -9.69
CA LEU A 264 4.64 -13.28 -9.69
C LEU A 264 3.72 -12.41 -10.55
#